data_AF-A0A2S9G611-F1
#
_entry.id   AF-A0A2S9G611-F1
#
_cell.length_a   1.000
_cell.length_b   1.000
_cell.length_c   1.000
_cell.angle_alpha   90.00
_cell.angle_beta   90.00
_cell.angle_gamma   90.00
#
_symmetry.space_group_name_H-M   'P 1'
#
loop_
_entity.id
_entity.type
_entity.pdbx_description
1 polymer ?
#
loop_
_entity_poly.entity_id
_entity_poly.type
_entity_poly.pdbx_seq_one_letter_code
_entity_poly.pdbx_strand_id
1 'polypeptide(L)'
;AVLKKGVLQQVASPRELYDQPVNLFVAGFIGSPPMNFVPAQVHGNEIELPFAKVPLRDEWRGAVEDGKIYIAGIRPGAFEDAEFV
;
A
#
# COMPACT_ATOMS: atom_id res chain seq x y z
N ALA A 1 10.26 17.24 -2.90
CA ALA A 1 11.03 16.43 -1.93
C ALA A 1 10.22 16.29 -0.65
N VAL A 2 10.21 15.12 -0.03
CA VAL A 2 9.54 14.84 1.26
C VAL A 2 10.61 14.55 2.30
N LEU A 3 10.53 15.24 3.45
CA LEU A 3 11.46 15.07 4.57
C LEU A 3 10.72 14.66 5.84
N LYS A 4 11.40 13.88 6.69
CA LYS A 4 10.94 13.52 8.04
C LYS A 4 12.06 13.82 9.02
N LYS A 5 11.82 14.74 9.96
CA LYS A 5 12.81 15.15 10.99
C LYS A 5 14.18 15.53 10.39
N GLY A 6 14.16 16.28 9.29
CA GLY A 6 15.38 16.70 8.59
C GLY A 6 16.03 15.63 7.71
N VAL A 7 15.54 14.39 7.69
CA VAL A 7 16.04 13.32 6.81
C VAL A 7 15.19 13.23 5.55
N LEU A 8 15.84 13.26 4.38
CA LEU A 8 15.17 13.08 3.10
C LEU A 8 14.57 11.67 3.00
N GLN A 9 13.29 11.59 2.61
CA GLN A 9 12.57 10.33 2.46
C GLN A 9 12.39 9.95 0.99
N GLN A 10 11.99 10.91 0.15
CA GLN A 10 11.81 10.71 -1.29
C GLN A 10 11.88 12.06 -2.03
N VAL A 11 12.50 12.07 -3.20
CA VAL A 11 12.48 13.20 -4.15
C VAL A 11 11.93 12.67 -5.46
N ALA A 12 10.73 13.09 -5.80
CA ALA A 12 10.04 12.70 -7.02
C ALA A 12 8.97 13.76 -7.35
N SER A 13 8.32 13.63 -8.50
CA SER A 13 7.16 14.46 -8.85
C SER A 13 5.99 14.25 -7.89
N PRO A 14 5.04 15.19 -7.75
CA PRO A 14 3.87 15.00 -6.89
C PRO A 14 3.09 13.72 -7.19
N ARG A 15 2.98 13.36 -8.47
CA ARG A 15 2.32 12.14 -8.91
C ARG A 15 3.05 10.88 -8.46
N GLU A 16 4.36 10.81 -8.66
CA GLU A 16 5.17 9.66 -8.22
C GLU A 16 5.19 9.52 -6.69
N LEU A 17 5.22 10.63 -5.95
CA LEU A 17 5.10 10.60 -4.49
C LEU A 17 3.75 10.01 -4.02
N TYR A 18 2.70 10.16 -4.82
CA TYR A 18 1.38 9.63 -4.55
C TYR A 18 1.23 8.16 -5.01
N ASP A 19 1.64 7.86 -6.24
CA ASP A 19 1.46 6.56 -6.91
C ASP A 19 2.51 5.52 -6.46
N GLN A 20 3.74 5.95 -6.16
CA GLN A 20 4.89 5.09 -5.88
C GLN A 20 5.69 5.56 -4.63
N PRO A 21 5.06 5.59 -3.45
CA PRO A 21 5.74 5.95 -2.23
C PRO A 21 6.77 4.87 -1.83
N VAL A 22 8.01 5.26 -1.55
CA VAL A 22 9.10 4.30 -1.24
C VAL A 22 9.09 3.80 0.21
N ASN A 23 8.26 4.37 1.08
CA ASN A 23 8.08 3.90 2.46
C ASN A 23 6.71 4.31 3.02
N LEU A 24 6.34 3.69 4.15
CA LEU A 24 5.05 3.91 4.82
C LEU A 24 4.82 5.37 5.25
N PHE A 25 5.89 6.11 5.58
CA PHE A 25 5.74 7.52 5.93
C PHE A 25 5.32 8.34 4.72
N VAL A 26 6.00 8.21 3.58
CA VAL A 26 5.60 8.92 2.36
C VAL A 26 4.20 8.48 1.92
N ALA A 27 3.92 7.17 1.98
CA ALA A 27 2.62 6.60 1.62
C ALA A 27 1.47 7.20 2.45
N GLY A 28 1.66 7.31 3.77
CA GLY A 28 0.65 7.85 4.69
C GLY A 28 0.60 9.38 4.74
N PHE A 29 1.71 10.06 4.41
CA PHE A 29 1.80 11.52 4.47
C PHE A 29 1.31 12.22 3.20
N ILE A 30 1.51 11.59 2.03
CA ILE A 30 1.09 12.15 0.73
C ILE A 30 -0.30 11.64 0.39
N GLY A 31 -1.23 12.59 0.15
CA GLY A 31 -2.65 12.34 -0.13
C GLY A 31 -3.56 12.76 1.02
N SER A 32 -4.74 13.31 0.68
CA SER A 32 -5.78 13.65 1.65
C SER A 32 -7.13 13.15 1.11
N PRO A 33 -7.78 12.17 1.77
CA PRO A 33 -7.39 11.56 3.04
C PRO A 33 -6.12 10.68 2.95
N PRO A 34 -5.47 10.35 4.09
CA PRO A 34 -4.29 9.49 4.14
C PRO A 34 -4.53 8.07 3.58
N MET A 35 -3.46 7.36 3.24
CA MET A 35 -3.54 5.94 2.86
C MET A 35 -4.05 5.09 4.03
N ASN A 36 -4.90 4.11 3.73
CA ASN A 36 -5.29 3.07 4.69
C ASN A 36 -4.19 2.02 4.77
N PHE A 37 -3.85 1.59 5.98
CA PHE A 37 -2.89 0.51 6.22
C PHE A 37 -3.56 -0.64 6.96
N VAL A 38 -3.45 -1.85 6.41
CA VAL A 38 -4.02 -3.06 7.00
C VAL A 38 -3.00 -4.20 6.95
N PRO A 39 -3.02 -5.13 7.93
CA PRO A 39 -2.18 -6.32 7.85
C PRO A 39 -2.59 -7.18 6.65
N ALA A 40 -1.61 -7.81 6.02
CA ALA A 40 -1.79 -8.67 4.86
C ALA A 40 -0.95 -9.93 5.04
N GLN A 41 -1.60 -11.08 5.17
CA GLN A 41 -0.90 -12.37 5.30
C GLN A 41 -0.91 -13.11 3.96
N VAL A 42 0.24 -13.62 3.54
CA VAL A 42 0.34 -14.42 2.31
C VAL A 42 0.07 -15.87 2.65
N HIS A 43 -0.83 -16.50 1.90
CA HIS A 43 -1.15 -17.93 1.98
C HIS A 43 -1.19 -18.53 0.57
N GLY A 44 -0.13 -19.21 0.17
CA GLY A 44 0.05 -19.78 -1.16
C GLY A 44 -0.11 -18.74 -2.26
N ASN A 45 -1.25 -18.77 -2.95
CA ASN A 45 -1.57 -17.88 -4.07
C ASN A 45 -2.54 -16.76 -3.70
N GLU A 46 -2.77 -16.52 -2.42
CA GLU A 46 -3.70 -15.51 -1.92
C GLU A 46 -3.02 -14.59 -0.90
N ILE A 47 -3.55 -13.38 -0.81
CA ILE A 47 -3.27 -12.42 0.25
C ILE A 47 -4.56 -12.26 1.04
N GLU A 48 -4.48 -12.59 2.33
CA GLU A 48 -5.56 -12.42 3.29
C GLU A 48 -5.44 -11.06 3.98
N LEU A 49 -6.45 -10.22 3.78
CA LEU A 49 -6.67 -8.94 4.46
C LEU A 49 -7.80 -9.12 5.50
N PRO A 50 -7.97 -8.20 6.48
CA PRO A 50 -9.03 -8.31 7.48
C PRO A 50 -10.46 -8.37 6.94
N PHE A 51 -10.66 -7.89 5.71
CA PHE A 51 -11.99 -7.75 5.09
C PHE A 51 -12.11 -8.44 3.73
N ALA A 52 -11.03 -9.02 3.20
CA ALA A 52 -11.04 -9.63 1.86
C ALA A 52 -9.88 -10.60 1.67
N LYS A 53 -10.06 -11.54 0.73
CA LYS A 53 -8.97 -12.34 0.16
C LYS A 53 -8.77 -11.93 -1.28
N VAL A 54 -7.54 -11.66 -1.66
CA VAL A 54 -7.20 -11.23 -3.03
C VAL A 54 -6.13 -12.14 -3.63
N PRO A 55 -6.15 -12.42 -4.94
CA PRO A 55 -5.10 -13.21 -5.58
C PRO A 55 -3.72 -12.56 -5.43
N LEU A 56 -2.70 -13.37 -5.14
CA LEU A 56 -1.31 -12.93 -5.16
C LEU A 56 -0.89 -12.66 -6.62
N ARG A 57 -0.54 -11.41 -6.91
CA ARG A 57 -0.06 -10.98 -8.23
C ARG A 57 1.33 -11.55 -8.50
N ASP A 58 1.58 -11.93 -9.75
CA ASP A 58 2.86 -12.55 -10.16
C ASP A 58 4.08 -11.67 -9.88
N GLU A 59 3.92 -10.35 -10.01
CA GLU A 59 4.97 -9.36 -9.72
C GLU A 59 5.46 -9.36 -8.25
N TRP A 60 4.69 -9.91 -7.32
CA TRP A 60 5.04 -9.96 -5.90
C TRP A 60 5.62 -11.31 -5.46
N ARG A 61 5.50 -12.37 -6.27
CA ARG A 61 5.87 -13.75 -5.86
C ARG A 61 7.32 -13.93 -5.42
N GLY A 62 8.25 -13.08 -5.88
CA GLY A 62 9.65 -13.08 -5.44
C GLY A 62 9.97 -12.11 -4.30
N ALA A 63 9.02 -11.24 -3.94
CA ALA A 63 9.20 -10.21 -2.91
C ALA A 63 8.47 -10.54 -1.60
N VAL A 64 7.57 -11.53 -1.62
CA VAL A 64 6.80 -11.98 -0.46
C VAL A 64 7.06 -13.44 -0.14
N GLU A 65 6.91 -13.79 1.13
CA GLU A 65 7.08 -15.14 1.65
C GLU A 65 5.76 -15.64 2.26
N ASP A 66 5.47 -16.91 2.06
CA ASP A 66 4.28 -17.57 2.60
C ASP A 66 4.27 -17.55 4.13
N GLY A 67 3.10 -17.33 4.73
CA GLY A 67 2.89 -17.24 6.18
C GLY A 67 3.37 -15.94 6.83
N LYS A 68 4.16 -15.09 6.15
CA LYS A 68 4.58 -13.79 6.68
C LYS A 68 3.48 -12.74 6.58
N ILE A 69 3.51 -11.81 7.54
CA ILE A 69 2.62 -10.65 7.60
C ILE A 69 3.33 -9.44 6.99
N TYR A 70 2.64 -8.78 6.07
CA TYR A 70 3.01 -7.53 5.42
C TYR A 70 2.00 -6.43 5.75
N ILE A 71 2.28 -5.20 5.34
CA ILE A 71 1.35 -4.08 5.44
C ILE A 71 0.86 -3.75 4.02
N ALA A 72 -0.43 -3.95 3.76
CA ALA A 72 -1.07 -3.48 2.55
C ALA A 72 -1.45 -2.01 2.71
N GLY A 73 -1.08 -1.20 1.72
CA GLY A 73 -1.45 0.20 1.61
C GLY A 73 -2.52 0.40 0.54
N ILE A 74 -3.66 0.99 0.90
CA ILE A 74 -4.81 1.18 -0.01
C ILE A 74 -5.26 2.64 0.04
N ARG A 75 -5.26 3.32 -1.10
CA ARG A 75 -5.75 4.71 -1.19
C ARG A 75 -7.26 4.76 -0.92
N PRO A 76 -7.78 5.78 -0.21
CA PRO A 76 -9.22 5.92 -0.01
C PRO A 76 -10.03 5.90 -1.32
N GLY A 77 -9.51 6.53 -2.38
CA GLY A 77 -10.13 6.53 -3.70
C GLY A 77 -10.08 5.19 -4.46
N ALA A 78 -9.52 4.12 -3.87
CA ALA A 78 -9.61 2.76 -4.41
C ALA A 78 -10.85 2.01 -3.87
N PHE A 79 -11.60 2.62 -2.95
CA PHE A 79 -12.88 2.11 -2.49
C PHE A 79 -14.00 2.87 -3.18
N GLU A 80 -15.01 2.12 -3.63
CA GLU A 80 -16.24 2.66 -4.20
C GLU A 80 -17.42 2.03 -3.45
N ASP A 81 -18.53 2.75 -3.41
CA ASP A 81 -19.75 2.21 -2.85
C ASP A 81 -20.28 1.12 -3.79
N ALA A 82 -20.55 -0.06 -3.24
CA ALA A 82 -21.00 -1.21 -4.00
C ALA A 82 -22.34 -0.98 -4.71
N GLU A 83 -23.15 -0.01 -4.27
CA GLU A 83 -24.39 0.37 -4.94
C GLU A 83 -24.14 1.06 -6.31
N PHE A 84 -22.93 1.56 -6.56
CA PHE A 84 -22.57 2.30 -7.79
C PHE A 84 -21.62 1.52 -8.73
N VAL A 85 -21.37 0.23 -8.47
CA VAL A 85 -20.47 -0.64 -9.25
C VAL A 85 -21.23 -1.69 -10.05
#